data_AF-A0A2V6KVA3-F1
#
_entry.id   AF-A0A2V6KVA3-F1
#
_cell.length_a   1.000
_cell.length_b   1.000
_cell.length_c   1.000
_cell.angle_alpha   90.00
_cell.angle_beta   90.00
_cell.angle_gamma   90.00
#
_symmetry.space_group_name_H-M   'P 1'
#
loop_
_entity.id
_entity.type
_entity.pdbx_description
1 polymer ?
#
loop_
_entity_poly.entity_id
_entity_poly.type
_entity_poly.pdbx_seq_one_letter_code
_entity_poly.pdbx_strand_id
1 'polypeptide(L)' 'MQLPVKISYRGLEKSDQIDNLVLDYAARLEKFCDHINRCDVAIEQTNHTHQKG' A
#
# COMPACT_ATOMS: atom_id res chain seq x y z
N MET A 1 -4.03 -6.79 -12.80
CA MET A 1 -3.18 -5.60 -13.04
C MET A 1 -2.13 -5.95 -14.08
N GLN A 2 -1.72 -4.98 -14.90
CA GLN A 2 -0.68 -5.22 -15.91
C GLN A 2 0.74 -5.06 -15.36
N LEU A 3 0.93 -4.15 -14.40
CA LEU A 3 2.19 -3.94 -13.70
C LEU A 3 2.12 -4.47 -12.27
N PRO A 4 3.24 -4.97 -11.70
CA PRO A 4 3.30 -5.36 -10.30
C PRO A 4 2.88 -4.23 -9.36
N VAL A 5 2.24 -4.59 -8.24
CA VAL A 5 1.91 -3.63 -7.18
C VAL A 5 3.21 -3.05 -6.61
N LYS A 6 3.31 -1.73 -6.59
CA LYS A 6 4.47 -1.04 -6.02
C LYS A 6 4.12 -0.54 -4.63
N ILE A 7 4.87 -1.00 -3.63
CA ILE A 7 4.69 -0.61 -2.23
C ILE A 7 5.88 0.26 -1.81
N SER A 8 5.60 1.44 -1.26
CA SER A 8 6.60 2.34 -0.70
C SER A 8 6.32 2.65 0.76
N TYR A 9 7.37 2.62 1.59
CA TYR A 9 7.31 2.85 3.02
C TYR A 9 7.96 4.19 3.35
N ARG A 10 7.32 5.03 4.16
CA ARG A 10 7.86 6.32 4.58
C ARG A 10 7.77 6.49 6.09
N GLY A 11 8.93 6.55 6.74
CA GLY A 11 9.01 6.72 8.19
C GLY A 11 8.63 5.47 9.00
N LEU A 12 8.54 4.32 8.33
CA LEU A 12 8.39 3.01 8.98
C LEU A 12 9.26 1.96 8.30
N GLU A 13 9.62 0.92 9.05
CA GLU A 13 10.33 -0.23 8.51
C GLU A 13 9.41 -1.08 7.63
N LYS A 14 10.02 -1.71 6.62
CA LYS A 14 9.30 -2.66 5.77
C LYS A 14 8.88 -3.88 6.61
N SER A 15 7.69 -4.38 6.35
CA SER A 15 7.15 -5.57 7.01
C SER A 15 6.48 -6.47 5.98
N ASP A 16 6.88 -7.75 5.95
CA ASP A 16 6.30 -8.76 5.08
C ASP A 16 4.81 -8.97 5.35
N GLN A 17 4.37 -8.78 6.59
CA GLN A 17 2.96 -8.87 6.95
C GLN A 17 2.14 -7.78 6.26
N ILE A 18 2.69 -6.56 6.19
CA ILE A 18 2.04 -5.42 5.54
C ILE A 18 2.05 -5.61 4.01
N ASP A 19 3.18 -6.06 3.44
CA ASP A 19 3.27 -6.39 2.02
C ASP A 19 2.19 -7.41 1.62
N ASN A 20 2.09 -8.52 2.36
CA ASN A 20 1.11 -9.58 2.08
C ASN A 20 -0.33 -9.06 2.18
N LEU A 21 -0.62 -8.20 3.16
CA LEU A 21 -1.94 -7.59 3.31
C LEU A 21 -2.28 -6.73 2.09
N VAL A 22 -1.35 -5.88 1.65
CA VAL A 22 -1.53 -5.03 0.47
C VAL A 22 -1.80 -5.88 -0.77
N LEU A 23 -1.04 -6.96 -0.97
CA LEU A 23 -1.21 -7.86 -2.10
C LEU A 23 -2.58 -8.57 -2.10
N ASP A 24 -3.10 -8.98 -0.95
CA ASP A 24 -4.43 -9.60 -0.84
C ASP A 24 -5.54 -8.61 -1.23
N TYR A 25 -5.48 -7.38 -0.73
CA TYR A 25 -6.46 -6.34 -1.11
C TYR A 25 -6.33 -5.95 -2.59
N ALA A 26 -5.10 -5.85 -3.11
CA ALA A 26 -4.83 -5.61 -4.51
C ALA A 26 -5.45 -6.71 -5.41
N ALA A 27 -5.30 -7.98 -5.05
CA ALA A 27 -5.90 -9.10 -5.77
C ALA A 27 -7.44 -9.05 -5.78
N ARG A 28 -8.06 -8.48 -4.74
CA ARG A 28 -9.51 -8.26 -4.72
C ARG A 28 -9.94 -7.20 -5.73
N LEU A 29 -9.15 -6.14 -5.97
CA LEU A 29 -9.46 -5.12 -6.97
C LEU A 29 -9.52 -5.72 -8.39
N GLU A 30 -8.63 -6.66 -8.69
CA GLU A 30 -8.60 -7.34 -10.01
C GLU A 30 -9.89 -8.11 -10.31
N LYS A 31 -10.62 -8.56 -9.28
CA LYS A 31 -11.91 -9.25 -9.45
C LYS A 31 -13.03 -8.32 -9.94
N PHE A 32 -12.90 -7.01 -9.71
CA PHE A 32 -13.91 -6.02 -10.06
C PHE A 32 -13.53 -5.20 -11.30
N CYS A 33 -12.23 -5.08 -11.60
CA CYS A 33 -11.73 -4.32 -12.73
C CYS A 33 -10.48 -4.99 -13.31
N ASP A 34 -10.61 -5.46 -14.56
CA ASP A 34 -9.58 -6.15 -15.33
C ASP A 34 -8.61 -5.20 -16.04
N HIS A 35 -8.99 -3.94 -16.24
CA HIS A 35 -8.20 -2.92 -16.96
C HIS A 35 -7.32 -2.04 -16.07
N ILE A 36 -7.00 -2.46 -14.84
CA ILE A 36 -6.07 -1.71 -13.98
C ILE A 36 -4.63 -1.90 -14.48
N ASN A 37 -4.01 -0.82 -14.96
CA ASN A 37 -2.63 -0.87 -15.44
C ASN A 37 -1.60 -0.92 -14.30
N ARG A 38 -1.85 -0.22 -13.19
CA ARG A 38 -0.89 -0.07 -12.07
C ARG A 38 -1.61 0.19 -10.75
N CYS A 39 -1.04 -0.29 -9.66
CA CYS A 39 -1.42 0.08 -8.29
C CYS A 39 -0.15 0.47 -7.51
N ASP A 40 -0.11 1.71 -7.05
CA ASP A 40 0.94 2.23 -6.17
C ASP A 40 0.35 2.41 -4.77
N VAL A 41 1.01 1.86 -3.76
CA VAL A 41 0.58 1.92 -2.37
C VAL A 41 1.69 2.58 -1.55
N ALA A 42 1.37 3.73 -0.96
CA ALA A 42 2.22 4.41 -0.02
C ALA A 42 1.76 4.13 1.41
N ILE A 43 2.69 3.68 2.25
CA ILE A 43 2.46 3.41 3.65
C ILE A 43 3.26 4.43 4.43
N GLU A 44 2.55 5.22 5.23
CA GLU A 44 3.13 6.29 6.01
C GLU A 44 2.66 6.16 7.46
N GLN A 45 3.58 6.29 8.40
CA GLN A 45 3.22 6.50 9.79
C GLN A 45 3.02 7.99 9.99
N THR A 46 1.78 8.42 10.24
CA THR A 46 1.52 9.81 10.61
C THR A 46 2.14 10.09 11.97
N ASN A 47 3.04 11.08 12.02
CA ASN A 47 3.74 11.46 13.24
C ASN A 47 2.73 11.79 14.36
N HIS A 48 2.76 11.03 15.46
CA HIS A 48 2.11 11.39 16.71
C HIS A 48 2.93 12.45 17.47
N THR A 49 3.21 13.59 16.84
CA THR A 49 3.88 14.73 17.50
C THR A 49 3.48 16.04 16.84
N HIS A 50 2.19 16.37 16.97
CA HIS A 50 1.77 17.76 17.12
C HIS A 50 0.74 17.80 18.24
N GLN A 51 1.22 17.79 19.49
CA GLN A 51 0.52 18.55 20.51
C GLN A 51 0.62 20.01 20.06
N LYS A 52 -0.49 20.52 19.49
CA LYS A 52 -0.66 21.95 19.28
C LYS A 52 -0.64 22.59 20.68
N GLY A 53 0.42 23.34 20.97
CA GLY A 53 0.44 24.30 22.07
C GLY A 53 -0.43 25.51 21.77
#